data_AF-A0A0P9F6Q2-F1
#
_entry.id   AF-A0A0P9F6Q2-F1
#
_cell.length_a   1.000
_cell.length_b   1.000
_cell.length_c   1.000
_cell.angle_alpha   90.00
_cell.angle_beta   90.00
_cell.angle_gamma   90.00
#
_symmetry.space_group_name_H-M   'P 1'
#
loop_
_entity.id
_entity.type
_entity.pdbx_description
1 polymer ?
#
loop_
_entity_poly.entity_id
_entity_poly.type
_entity_poly.pdbx_seq_one_letter_code
_entity_poly.pdbx_strand_id
1 'polypeptide(L)'
;VKAIFGGFGGRVLPDELRRGANGCMPACEIADLLAKVMELWWQGDEARARDLHNRLLPLIIRENQPFMRYILKRRGVFSNTLQRAPAGVDALDADDRREISTLLDAIKDDVEYYPFGPE
;
A
#
# COMPACT_ATOMS: atom_id res chain seq x y z
N VAL A 1 -2.45 16.61 23.10
CA VAL A 1 -1.99 15.54 22.19
C VAL A 1 -0.89 16.11 21.30
N LYS A 2 0.25 15.42 21.12
CA LYS A 2 1.38 15.94 20.31
C LYS A 2 1.27 15.55 18.84
N ALA A 3 0.71 14.39 18.55
CA ALA A 3 0.39 13.95 17.20
C ALA A 3 -0.73 12.89 17.22
N ILE A 4 -1.50 12.82 16.15
CA ILE A 4 -2.53 11.80 15.89
C ILE A 4 -2.20 11.12 14.58
N PHE A 5 -2.04 9.80 14.60
CA PHE A 5 -1.81 9.02 13.39
C PHE A 5 -3.05 8.17 13.10
N GLY A 6 -3.49 8.24 11.86
CA GLY A 6 -4.50 7.34 11.31
C GLY A 6 -3.97 5.90 11.20
N GLY A 7 -4.87 5.01 10.84
CA GLY A 7 -4.56 3.58 10.71
C GLY A 7 -5.35 2.94 9.59
N PHE A 8 -5.85 1.73 9.83
CA PHE A 8 -6.72 1.02 8.90
C PHE A 8 -6.12 0.87 7.48
N GLY A 9 -4.79 0.71 7.41
CA GLY A 9 -4.03 0.58 6.16
C GLY A 9 -3.95 1.85 5.31
N GLY A 10 -4.44 2.99 5.79
CA GLY A 10 -4.54 4.21 5.00
C GLY A 10 -5.73 4.24 4.03
N ARG A 11 -6.72 3.34 4.21
CA ARG A 11 -7.94 3.27 3.35
C ARG A 11 -8.68 4.61 3.25
N VAL A 12 -8.63 5.42 4.30
CA VAL A 12 -9.30 6.73 4.39
C VAL A 12 -8.31 7.89 4.57
N LEU A 13 -7.05 7.70 4.16
CA LEU A 13 -5.94 8.63 4.43
C LEU A 13 -6.24 10.10 4.08
N PRO A 14 -6.74 10.47 2.88
CA PRO A 14 -7.06 11.87 2.58
C PRO A 14 -8.10 12.49 3.53
N ASP A 15 -9.04 11.68 4.01
CA ASP A 15 -10.10 12.11 4.92
C ASP A 15 -9.58 12.27 6.35
N GLU A 16 -8.66 11.39 6.79
CA GLU A 16 -7.94 11.53 8.05
C GLU A 16 -7.07 12.79 8.08
N LEU A 17 -6.27 13.03 7.02
CA LEU A 17 -5.42 14.20 6.90
C LEU A 17 -6.24 15.50 6.89
N ARG A 18 -7.38 15.52 6.16
CA ARG A 18 -8.31 16.66 6.14
C ARG A 18 -8.87 17.00 7.53
N ARG A 19 -9.02 16.00 8.41
CA ARG A 19 -9.50 16.19 9.79
C ARG A 19 -8.40 16.44 10.82
N GLY A 20 -7.17 16.67 10.36
CA GLY A 20 -6.05 17.06 11.21
C GLY A 20 -5.20 15.90 11.72
N ALA A 21 -5.27 14.72 11.10
CA ALA A 21 -4.27 13.69 11.35
C ALA A 21 -2.88 14.19 10.94
N ASN A 22 -1.88 13.85 11.74
CA ASN A 22 -0.48 14.18 11.54
C ASN A 22 0.28 13.13 10.71
N GLY A 23 -0.40 12.07 10.29
CA GLY A 23 0.15 10.98 9.49
C GLY A 23 -0.72 9.74 9.55
N CYS A 24 -0.19 8.63 9.05
CA CYS A 24 -0.84 7.32 9.04
C CYS A 24 0.16 6.21 9.37
N MET A 25 -0.32 5.13 9.96
CA MET A 25 0.41 3.88 10.17
C MET A 25 -0.10 2.80 9.21
N PRO A 26 0.35 2.78 7.95
CA PRO A 26 -0.07 1.76 6.99
C PRO A 26 0.72 0.46 7.15
N ALA A 27 0.31 -0.56 6.40
CA ALA A 27 1.14 -1.74 6.18
C ALA A 27 2.37 -1.39 5.30
N CYS A 28 3.42 -2.20 5.38
CA CYS A 28 4.74 -1.82 4.88
C CYS A 28 4.96 -2.03 3.38
N GLU A 29 4.11 -2.79 2.71
CA GLU A 29 4.33 -3.29 1.35
C GLU A 29 4.24 -2.22 0.25
N ILE A 30 3.55 -1.11 0.53
CA ILE A 30 3.42 0.08 -0.34
C ILE A 30 3.59 1.39 0.45
N ALA A 31 4.31 1.34 1.57
CA ALA A 31 4.49 2.49 2.46
C ALA A 31 5.21 3.67 1.79
N ASP A 32 6.09 3.41 0.83
CA ASP A 32 6.76 4.42 -0.01
C ASP A 32 5.75 5.27 -0.80
N LEU A 33 4.73 4.64 -1.38
CA LEU A 33 3.70 5.33 -2.16
C LEU A 33 2.71 6.07 -1.26
N LEU A 34 2.37 5.51 -0.10
CA LEU A 34 1.54 6.21 0.89
C LEU A 34 2.26 7.40 1.53
N ALA A 35 3.58 7.33 1.69
CA ALA A 35 4.40 8.47 2.07
C ALA A 35 4.27 9.61 1.05
N LYS A 36 4.35 9.31 -0.25
CA LYS A 36 4.14 10.29 -1.32
C LYS A 36 2.76 10.94 -1.27
N VAL A 37 1.70 10.18 -0.96
CA VAL A 37 0.36 10.74 -0.75
C VAL A 37 0.37 11.79 0.38
N MET A 38 1.00 11.48 1.51
CA MET A 38 1.11 12.42 2.63
C MET A 38 1.98 13.64 2.29
N GLU A 39 3.06 13.46 1.53
CA GLU A 39 3.93 14.55 1.08
C GLU A 39 3.19 15.51 0.15
N LEU A 40 2.48 15.00 -0.86
CA LEU A 40 1.63 15.79 -1.75
C LEU A 40 0.58 16.57 -0.95
N TRP A 41 -0.03 15.92 0.05
CA TRP A 41 -1.01 16.56 0.92
C TRP A 41 -0.39 17.72 1.72
N TRP A 42 0.77 17.52 2.35
CA TRP A 42 1.45 18.56 3.12
C TRP A 42 2.01 19.69 2.26
N GLN A 43 2.28 19.44 0.98
CA GLN A 43 2.63 20.46 -0.01
C GLN A 43 1.41 21.27 -0.48
N GLY A 44 0.19 20.90 -0.08
CA GLY A 44 -1.06 21.54 -0.48
C GLY A 44 -1.65 21.02 -1.79
N ASP A 45 -1.04 20.01 -2.41
CA ASP A 45 -1.55 19.38 -3.63
C ASP A 45 -2.52 18.24 -3.30
N GLU A 46 -3.64 18.60 -2.67
CA GLU A 46 -4.68 17.64 -2.29
C GLU A 46 -5.25 16.89 -3.50
N ALA A 47 -5.25 17.51 -4.69
CA ALA A 47 -5.77 16.90 -5.91
C ALA A 47 -4.92 15.71 -6.35
N ARG A 48 -3.60 15.88 -6.44
CA ARG A 48 -2.69 14.78 -6.79
C ARG A 48 -2.58 13.75 -5.67
N ALA A 49 -2.63 14.18 -4.41
CA ALA A 49 -2.66 13.25 -3.29
C ALA A 49 -3.87 12.30 -3.38
N ARG A 50 -5.05 12.83 -3.72
CA ARG A 50 -6.28 12.04 -3.90
C ARG A 50 -6.22 11.16 -5.14
N ASP A 51 -5.68 11.65 -6.25
CA ASP A 51 -5.51 10.85 -7.46
C ASP A 51 -4.63 9.61 -7.19
N LEU A 52 -3.45 9.80 -6.60
CA LEU A 52 -2.56 8.70 -6.25
C LEU A 52 -3.21 7.77 -5.22
N HIS A 53 -3.85 8.31 -4.17
CA HIS A 53 -4.56 7.49 -3.19
C HIS A 53 -5.67 6.64 -3.83
N ASN A 54 -6.45 7.19 -4.77
CA ASN A 54 -7.49 6.44 -5.48
C ASN A 54 -6.93 5.28 -6.29
N ARG A 55 -5.75 5.45 -6.93
CA ARG A 55 -5.07 4.39 -7.68
C ARG A 55 -4.48 3.31 -6.75
N LEU A 56 -4.05 3.69 -5.55
CA LEU A 56 -3.56 2.77 -4.53
C LEU A 56 -4.68 2.04 -3.78
N LEU A 57 -5.87 2.64 -3.64
CA LEU A 57 -6.95 2.13 -2.81
C LEU A 57 -7.37 0.67 -3.10
N PRO A 58 -7.45 0.21 -4.36
CA PRO A 58 -7.72 -1.19 -4.66
C PRO A 58 -6.68 -2.16 -4.05
N LEU A 59 -5.39 -1.78 -4.06
CA LEU A 59 -4.33 -2.57 -3.41
C LEU A 59 -4.51 -2.56 -1.87
N ILE A 60 -4.79 -1.39 -1.30
CA ILE A 60 -4.99 -1.23 0.16
C ILE A 60 -6.19 -2.05 0.66
N ILE A 61 -7.30 -2.07 -0.08
CA ILE A 61 -8.50 -2.81 0.34
C ILE A 61 -8.24 -4.32 0.34
N ARG A 62 -7.42 -4.81 -0.60
CA ARG A 62 -7.01 -6.23 -0.71
C ARG A 62 -5.95 -6.65 0.31
N GLU A 63 -5.46 -5.72 1.13
CA GLU A 63 -4.40 -5.99 2.10
C GLU A 63 -4.80 -7.08 3.09
N ASN A 64 -3.97 -8.13 3.12
CA ASN A 64 -3.96 -9.18 4.12
C ASN A 64 -2.52 -9.72 4.27
N GLN A 65 -2.32 -10.65 5.21
CA GLN A 65 -1.00 -11.22 5.50
C GLN A 65 -0.33 -11.89 4.27
N PRO A 66 -1.01 -12.74 3.48
CA PRO A 66 -0.48 -13.26 2.21
C PRO A 66 -0.10 -12.19 1.17
N PHE A 67 -0.95 -11.17 0.98
CA PHE A 67 -0.71 -10.04 0.09
C PHE A 67 0.56 -9.28 0.47
N MET A 68 0.68 -8.86 1.73
CA MET A 68 1.84 -8.13 2.23
C MET A 68 3.14 -8.91 1.94
N ARG A 69 3.19 -10.22 2.26
CA ARG A 69 4.38 -11.05 2.00
C ARG A 69 4.67 -11.19 0.51
N TYR A 70 3.63 -11.36 -0.32
CA TYR A 70 3.77 -11.47 -1.77
C TYR A 70 4.37 -10.20 -2.38
N ILE A 71 3.87 -9.04 -1.99
CA ILE A 71 4.38 -7.75 -2.48
C ILE A 71 5.82 -7.53 -2.00
N LEU A 72 6.14 -7.79 -0.73
CA LEU A 72 7.51 -7.69 -0.22
C LEU A 72 8.46 -8.69 -0.88
N LYS A 73 7.98 -9.86 -1.28
CA LYS A 73 8.74 -10.81 -2.11
C LYS A 73 9.00 -10.25 -3.51
N ARG A 74 7.98 -9.68 -4.17
CA ARG A 74 8.13 -9.02 -5.49
C ARG A 74 9.08 -7.82 -5.44
N ARG A 75 9.08 -7.05 -4.34
CA ARG A 75 10.04 -5.95 -4.12
C ARG A 75 11.45 -6.43 -3.74
N GLY A 76 11.70 -7.73 -3.65
CA GLY A 76 13.00 -8.30 -3.30
C GLY A 76 13.39 -8.19 -1.82
N VAL A 77 12.48 -7.74 -0.94
CA VAL A 77 12.72 -7.62 0.51
C VAL A 77 12.70 -9.01 1.15
N PHE A 78 11.75 -9.87 0.74
CA PHE A 78 11.66 -11.23 1.25
C PHE A 78 12.25 -12.25 0.28
N SER A 79 12.80 -13.33 0.84
CA SER A 79 13.28 -14.47 0.06
C SER A 79 12.17 -15.50 -0.22
N ASN A 80 11.10 -15.53 0.57
CA ASN A 80 9.95 -16.43 0.43
C ASN A 80 8.67 -15.81 1.03
N THR A 81 7.52 -16.47 0.85
CA THR A 81 6.21 -16.02 1.35
C THR A 81 5.65 -16.91 2.47
N LEU A 82 6.50 -17.74 3.09
CA LEU A 82 6.11 -18.70 4.11
C LEU A 82 5.61 -18.00 5.38
N GLN A 83 4.69 -18.65 6.08
CA GLN A 83 4.17 -18.21 7.38
C GLN A 83 4.12 -19.36 8.38
N ARG A 84 4.17 -19.02 9.67
CA ARG A 84 3.95 -20.01 10.74
C ARG A 84 2.48 -20.44 10.76
N ALA A 85 2.21 -21.59 11.37
CA ALA A 85 0.87 -22.15 11.45
C ALA A 85 -0.13 -21.20 12.18
N PRO A 86 -1.40 -21.13 11.74
CA PRO A 86 -1.98 -21.85 10.61
C PRO A 86 -1.57 -21.22 9.26
N ALA A 87 -0.89 -22.00 8.43
CA ALA A 87 -0.39 -21.54 7.14
C ALA A 87 -1.42 -21.84 6.04
N GLY A 88 -1.55 -20.91 5.10
CA GLY A 88 -2.38 -21.06 3.91
C GLY A 88 -3.77 -20.42 4.03
N VAL A 89 -4.12 -19.88 5.19
CA VAL A 89 -5.33 -19.05 5.35
C VAL A 89 -5.22 -17.84 4.42
N ASP A 90 -6.26 -17.63 3.61
CA ASP A 90 -6.39 -16.56 2.61
C ASP A 90 -5.24 -16.49 1.59
N ALA A 91 -4.63 -17.63 1.28
CA ALA A 91 -3.57 -17.71 0.29
C ALA A 91 -4.04 -17.15 -1.07
N LEU A 92 -3.21 -16.32 -1.69
CA LEU A 92 -3.49 -15.74 -3.00
C LEU A 92 -3.52 -16.82 -4.07
N ASP A 93 -4.61 -16.87 -4.82
CA ASP A 93 -4.71 -17.74 -5.99
C ASP A 93 -4.11 -17.06 -7.24
N ALA A 94 -4.30 -17.69 -8.41
CA ALA A 94 -3.78 -17.16 -9.67
C ALA A 94 -4.58 -15.94 -10.17
N ASP A 95 -5.86 -15.84 -9.87
CA ASP A 95 -6.70 -14.69 -10.22
C ASP A 95 -6.32 -13.48 -9.36
N ASP A 96 -6.07 -13.70 -8.07
CA ASP A 96 -5.57 -12.67 -7.17
C ASP A 96 -4.27 -12.06 -7.66
N ARG A 97 -3.30 -12.88 -8.08
CA ARG A 97 -2.00 -12.41 -8.57
C ARG A 97 -2.10 -11.67 -9.91
N ARG A 98 -3.01 -12.10 -10.79
CA ARG A 98 -3.31 -11.37 -12.04
C ARG A 98 -3.88 -9.98 -11.73
N GLU A 99 -4.88 -9.90 -10.87
CA GLU A 99 -5.49 -8.62 -10.48
C GLU A 99 -4.46 -7.71 -9.80
N ILE A 100 -3.63 -8.25 -8.90
CA ILE A 100 -2.55 -7.49 -8.28
C ILE A 100 -1.60 -6.94 -9.34
N SER A 101 -1.22 -7.71 -10.35
CA SER A 101 -0.34 -7.23 -11.41
C SER A 101 -0.97 -6.09 -12.22
N THR A 102 -2.26 -6.18 -12.56
CA THR A 102 -3.01 -5.09 -13.20
C THR A 102 -2.98 -3.81 -12.36
N LEU A 103 -3.20 -3.93 -11.04
CA LEU A 103 -3.20 -2.79 -10.13
C LEU A 103 -1.80 -2.18 -9.94
N LEU A 104 -0.76 -3.02 -9.90
CA LEU A 104 0.63 -2.55 -9.84
C LEU A 104 1.04 -1.80 -11.11
N ASP A 105 0.55 -2.21 -12.28
CA ASP A 105 0.80 -1.49 -13.54
C ASP A 105 0.20 -0.08 -13.54
N ALA A 106 -0.93 0.13 -12.86
CA ALA A 106 -1.59 1.43 -12.76
C ALA A 106 -0.85 2.46 -11.89
N ILE A 107 0.13 2.02 -11.11
CA ILE A 107 0.94 2.87 -10.21
C ILE A 107 2.44 2.80 -10.52
N LYS A 108 2.86 2.07 -11.57
CA LYS A 108 4.27 1.80 -11.85
C LYS A 108 5.11 3.08 -12.04
N ASP A 109 4.50 4.12 -12.61
CA ASP A 109 5.17 5.38 -12.90
C ASP A 109 5.37 6.24 -11.64
N ASP A 110 4.69 5.92 -10.54
CA ASP A 110 4.89 6.54 -9.23
C ASP A 110 5.94 5.81 -8.37
N VAL A 111 6.46 4.67 -8.80
CA VAL A 111 7.44 3.90 -8.04
C VAL A 111 8.84 4.42 -8.31
N GLU A 112 9.49 5.01 -7.31
CA GLU A 112 10.86 5.54 -7.42
C GLU A 112 11.91 4.56 -6.89
N TYR A 113 11.57 3.80 -5.85
CA TYR A 113 12.50 2.93 -5.14
C TYR A 113 11.91 1.53 -4.98
N TYR A 114 12.76 0.51 -5.04
CA TYR A 114 12.37 -0.91 -4.85
C TYR A 114 11.19 -1.32 -5.76
N PRO A 115 11.40 -1.35 -7.10
CA PRO A 115 10.34 -1.68 -8.05
C PRO A 115 9.79 -3.09 -7.81
N PHE A 116 8.53 -3.30 -8.20
CA PHE A 116 7.92 -4.63 -8.15
C PHE A 116 8.55 -5.51 -9.24
N GLY A 117 9.25 -6.56 -8.82
CA GLY A 117 9.76 -7.60 -9.69
C GLY A 117 8.64 -8.38 -10.39
N PRO A 118 9.01 -9.30 -11.30
CA PRO A 118 8.05 -10.16 -12.00
C PRO A 118 7.27 -11.07 -11.02
N GLU A 119 6.18 -11.66 -11.53
CA GLU A 119 5.43 -12.73 -10.83
C GLU A 119 6.29 -13.98 -10.62
#